data_AF-A0A7L8UI58-F1
#
_entry.id   AF-A0A7L8UI58-F1
#
_cell.length_a   1.000
_cell.length_b   1.000
_cell.length_c   1.000
_cell.angle_alpha   90.00
_cell.angle_beta   90.00
_cell.angle_gamma   90.00
#
_symmetry.space_group_name_H-M   'P 1'
#
loop_
_entity.id
_entity.type
_entity.pdbx_description
1 polymer ?
#
loop_
_entity_poly.entity_id
_entity_poly.type
_entity_poly.pdbx_seq_one_letter_code
_entity_poly.pdbx_strand_id
1 'polypeptide(L)'
;MSIYSQQEIESLKQLDEEMTSELEAMLPEVLHNFSKEKGRACSVHSLHGTIGGKNNTYVDSIRTQFSDPNDFKAKWLEGFIAYIGDKSYSPLRNLMKDKTFRNYTLTFLERNFYRNLLARTRIKPNESLWKIWFGGGKFFWGLIIAPTFREKIWTNDVSEIRRANYMYWTVGHVMETGLIDPENNGSYKFDKLDDLLNFYRSILKRVSNSQYEKEIFDHYVEYLKCSEDPFSEPFLIPELRYAGLEVDHEHRLDFTILNSHTMDMIGFEFSPHSTHMSVSKIKDKLQKDVNSELSIKWNKEMMKRNKYFSNFGITTVTFTDDNLLNIPNCFETMKHYLSTRPKTKVNLDEQIARLENI
;
A
#
# COMPACT_ATOMS: atom_id res chain seq x y z
N MET A 1 -12.64 6.86 7.96
CA MET A 1 -12.08 8.23 7.92
C MET A 1 -11.71 8.57 6.49
N SER A 2 -11.83 9.83 6.05
CA SER A 2 -11.50 10.20 4.66
C SER A 2 -9.99 10.36 4.50
N ILE A 3 -9.41 9.71 3.48
CA ILE A 3 -7.99 9.87 3.09
C ILE A 3 -7.73 11.26 2.50
N TYR A 4 -8.77 11.89 1.94
CA TYR A 4 -8.68 13.21 1.35
C TYR A 4 -9.08 14.28 2.35
N SER A 5 -8.39 15.41 2.30
CA SER A 5 -8.78 16.64 3.00
C SER A 5 -10.16 17.11 2.53
N GLN A 6 -10.83 17.93 3.35
CA GLN A 6 -12.14 18.49 2.97
C GLN A 6 -12.08 19.27 1.65
N GLN A 7 -10.99 19.99 1.41
CA GLN A 7 -10.78 20.72 0.16
C GLN A 7 -10.65 19.77 -1.04
N GLU A 8 -9.86 18.70 -0.92
CA GLU A 8 -9.72 17.70 -2.00
C GLU A 8 -11.05 16.98 -2.29
N ILE A 9 -11.85 16.68 -1.25
CA ILE A 9 -13.19 16.09 -1.42
C ILE A 9 -14.07 17.04 -2.25
N GLU A 10 -14.06 18.34 -1.93
CA GLU A 10 -14.89 19.32 -2.62
C GLU A 10 -14.45 19.50 -4.08
N SER A 11 -13.14 19.59 -4.33
CA SER A 11 -12.60 19.63 -5.69
C SER A 11 -12.98 18.38 -6.50
N LEU A 12 -12.97 17.19 -5.90
CA LEU A 12 -13.40 15.96 -6.58
C LEU A 12 -14.89 15.94 -6.91
N LYS A 13 -15.75 16.53 -6.07
CA LYS A 13 -17.17 16.68 -6.38
C LYS A 13 -17.39 17.63 -7.55
N GLN A 14 -16.74 18.79 -7.52
CA GLN A 14 -16.85 19.78 -8.59
C GLN A 14 -16.44 19.17 -9.95
N LEU A 15 -15.32 18.45 -9.99
CA LEU A 15 -14.89 17.73 -11.19
C LEU A 15 -15.94 16.72 -11.66
N ASP A 16 -16.56 15.95 -10.74
CA ASP A 16 -17.60 14.98 -11.09
C ASP A 16 -18.85 15.63 -11.70
N GLU A 17 -19.24 16.80 -11.19
CA GLU A 17 -20.38 17.59 -11.67
C GLU A 17 -20.11 18.21 -13.04
N GLU A 18 -18.93 18.78 -13.25
CA GLU A 18 -18.49 19.35 -14.53
C GLU A 18 -18.49 18.28 -15.63
N MET A 19 -17.82 17.15 -15.39
CA MET A 19 -17.80 16.04 -16.36
C MET A 19 -19.19 15.42 -16.56
N THR A 20 -20.05 15.42 -15.54
CA THR A 20 -21.44 14.94 -15.69
C THR A 20 -22.22 15.85 -16.63
N SER A 21 -22.07 17.17 -16.49
CA SER A 21 -22.70 18.15 -17.38
C SER A 21 -22.21 18.01 -18.83
N GLU A 22 -20.91 17.82 -19.05
CA GLU A 22 -20.35 17.55 -20.38
C GLU A 22 -20.92 16.28 -21.01
N LEU A 23 -21.01 15.20 -20.22
CA LEU A 23 -21.57 13.93 -20.68
C LEU A 23 -23.04 14.07 -21.04
N GLU A 24 -23.82 14.79 -20.24
CA GLU A 24 -25.25 15.05 -20.50
C GLU A 24 -25.46 15.85 -21.79
N ALA A 25 -24.60 16.83 -22.08
CA ALA A 25 -24.67 17.61 -23.32
C ALA A 25 -24.42 16.74 -24.57
N MET A 26 -23.48 15.81 -24.52
CA MET A 26 -23.16 14.89 -25.63
C MET A 26 -24.13 13.71 -25.74
N LEU A 27 -24.84 13.38 -24.67
CA LEU A 27 -25.60 12.13 -24.53
C LEU A 27 -26.66 11.89 -25.63
N PRO A 28 -27.47 12.87 -26.07
CA PRO A 28 -28.51 12.63 -27.06
C PRO A 28 -27.95 12.10 -28.39
N GLU A 29 -26.89 12.73 -28.91
CA GLU A 29 -26.23 12.33 -30.15
C GLU A 29 -25.52 10.98 -30.00
N VAL A 30 -24.79 10.80 -28.90
CA VAL A 30 -24.06 9.56 -28.61
C VAL A 30 -25.02 8.37 -28.50
N LEU A 31 -26.15 8.54 -27.81
CA LEU A 31 -27.13 7.47 -27.62
C LEU A 31 -27.87 7.14 -28.93
N HIS A 32 -28.12 8.15 -29.77
CA HIS A 32 -28.65 7.94 -31.12
C HIS A 32 -27.68 7.10 -31.97
N ASN A 33 -26.41 7.51 -32.05
CA ASN A 33 -25.38 6.81 -32.81
C ASN A 33 -25.14 5.38 -32.28
N PHE A 34 -25.12 5.22 -30.96
CA PHE A 34 -24.98 3.92 -30.31
C PHE A 34 -26.14 2.98 -30.63
N SER A 35 -27.38 3.46 -30.56
CA SER A 35 -28.58 2.68 -30.88
C SER A 35 -28.62 2.27 -32.35
N LYS A 36 -28.22 3.19 -33.25
CA LYS A 36 -28.11 2.94 -34.69
C LYS A 36 -27.10 1.84 -35.00
N GLU A 37 -25.89 1.91 -34.45
CA GLU A 37 -24.86 0.89 -34.66
C GLU A 37 -25.26 -0.47 -34.06
N LYS A 38 -26.00 -0.48 -32.94
CA LYS A 38 -26.49 -1.71 -32.31
C LYS A 38 -27.74 -2.30 -32.98
N GLY A 39 -28.36 -1.59 -33.92
CA GLY A 39 -29.60 -2.01 -34.58
C GLY A 39 -30.82 -2.10 -33.66
N ARG A 40 -30.79 -1.47 -32.48
CA ARG A 40 -31.89 -1.46 -31.51
C ARG A 40 -31.81 -0.25 -30.59
N ALA A 41 -32.95 0.20 -30.09
CA ALA A 41 -33.00 1.25 -29.07
C ALA A 41 -32.20 0.83 -27.83
N CYS A 42 -31.25 1.66 -27.44
CA CYS A 42 -30.36 1.41 -26.30
C CYS A 42 -30.55 2.49 -25.25
N SER A 43 -30.33 2.14 -23.98
CA SER A 43 -30.40 3.06 -22.85
C SER A 43 -29.00 3.58 -22.47
N VAL A 44 -28.96 4.67 -21.72
CA VAL A 44 -27.74 5.20 -21.09
C VAL A 44 -27.06 4.12 -20.25
N HIS A 45 -27.83 3.33 -19.51
CA HIS A 45 -27.31 2.21 -18.73
C HIS A 45 -26.60 1.17 -19.60
N SER A 46 -27.18 0.82 -20.75
CA SER A 46 -26.53 -0.09 -21.70
C SER A 46 -25.24 0.50 -22.30
N LEU A 47 -25.21 1.81 -22.55
CA LEU A 47 -24.02 2.51 -23.04
C LEU A 47 -22.90 2.50 -21.98
N HIS A 48 -23.21 2.93 -20.75
CA HIS A 48 -22.25 2.92 -19.64
C HIS A 48 -21.78 1.50 -19.30
N GLY A 49 -22.66 0.50 -19.33
CA GLY A 49 -22.28 -0.90 -19.16
C GLY A 49 -21.37 -1.41 -20.28
N THR A 50 -21.54 -0.92 -21.52
CA THR A 50 -20.68 -1.28 -22.65
C THR A 50 -19.28 -0.69 -22.52
N ILE A 51 -19.14 0.55 -22.04
CA ILE A 51 -17.85 1.21 -21.83
C ILE A 51 -17.20 0.72 -20.54
N GLY A 52 -17.86 0.93 -19.39
CA GLY A 52 -17.33 0.62 -18.06
C GLY A 52 -17.13 -0.88 -17.81
N GLY A 53 -17.95 -1.74 -18.42
CA GLY A 53 -17.78 -3.19 -18.34
C GLY A 53 -16.49 -3.71 -18.97
N LYS A 54 -15.76 -2.87 -19.72
CA LYS A 54 -14.47 -3.21 -20.34
C LYS A 54 -13.25 -2.77 -19.55
N ASN A 55 -13.45 -2.08 -18.42
CA ASN A 55 -12.36 -1.63 -17.54
C ASN A 55 -11.56 -2.77 -16.88
N ASN A 56 -11.97 -4.03 -17.02
CA ASN A 56 -11.22 -5.21 -16.60
C ASN A 56 -10.89 -6.14 -17.79
N THR A 57 -11.34 -5.79 -19.00
CA THR A 57 -11.08 -6.53 -20.24
C THR A 57 -9.96 -5.88 -21.04
N TYR A 58 -9.97 -4.55 -21.14
CA TYR A 58 -8.98 -3.79 -21.93
C TYR A 58 -7.81 -3.38 -21.05
N VAL A 59 -8.09 -2.98 -19.83
CA VAL A 59 -7.09 -2.69 -18.82
C VAL A 59 -7.43 -3.51 -17.60
N ASP A 60 -6.46 -4.08 -16.88
CA ASP A 60 -6.75 -4.72 -15.59
C ASP A 60 -6.83 -3.60 -14.54
N SER A 61 -7.92 -2.83 -14.52
CA SER A 61 -8.06 -1.70 -13.58
C SER A 61 -8.00 -2.12 -12.10
N ILE A 62 -8.17 -3.41 -11.82
CA ILE A 62 -8.06 -4.00 -10.50
C ILE A 62 -6.61 -4.17 -10.07
N ARG A 63 -5.70 -4.58 -10.96
CA ARG A 63 -4.28 -4.80 -10.62
C ARG A 63 -3.35 -3.68 -11.05
N THR A 64 -3.76 -2.88 -12.02
CA THR A 64 -2.94 -1.82 -12.59
C THR A 64 -3.01 -0.59 -11.69
N GLN A 65 -1.85 0.02 -11.44
CA GLN A 65 -1.78 1.36 -10.90
C GLN A 65 -1.72 2.36 -12.06
N PHE A 66 -2.40 3.48 -11.88
CA PHE A 66 -2.42 4.58 -12.82
C PHE A 66 -1.82 5.82 -12.18
N SER A 67 -1.00 6.56 -12.92
CA SER A 67 -0.45 7.84 -12.44
C SER A 67 -1.52 8.92 -12.38
N ASP A 68 -2.39 8.96 -13.39
CA ASP A 68 -3.37 10.03 -13.62
C ASP A 68 -4.48 9.52 -14.58
N PRO A 69 -5.54 10.33 -14.84
CA PRO A 69 -6.61 9.92 -15.73
C PRO A 69 -6.17 9.68 -17.18
N ASN A 70 -5.11 10.34 -17.65
CA ASN A 70 -4.60 10.16 -19.02
C ASN A 70 -3.89 8.82 -19.17
N ASP A 71 -3.09 8.39 -18.19
CA ASP A 71 -2.52 7.04 -18.16
C ASP A 71 -3.62 5.97 -18.17
N PHE A 72 -4.70 6.16 -17.38
CA PHE A 72 -5.85 5.25 -17.40
C PHE A 72 -6.53 5.19 -18.78
N LYS A 73 -6.82 6.35 -19.38
CA LYS A 73 -7.42 6.44 -20.72
C LYS A 73 -6.53 5.79 -21.79
N ALA A 74 -5.22 6.05 -21.75
CA ALA A 74 -4.26 5.51 -22.70
C ALA A 74 -4.20 3.98 -22.64
N LYS A 75 -4.03 3.39 -21.45
CA LYS A 75 -4.02 1.93 -21.26
C LYS A 75 -5.35 1.29 -21.64
N TRP A 76 -6.48 1.94 -21.37
CA TRP A 76 -7.78 1.45 -21.80
C TRP A 76 -7.90 1.41 -23.34
N LEU A 77 -7.43 2.46 -24.03
CA LEU A 77 -7.42 2.53 -25.50
C LEU A 77 -6.46 1.51 -26.11
N GLU A 78 -5.27 1.36 -25.55
CA GLU A 78 -4.30 0.34 -25.97
C GLU A 78 -4.92 -1.07 -25.90
N GLY A 79 -5.52 -1.40 -24.75
CA GLY A 79 -6.23 -2.65 -24.56
C GLY A 79 -7.42 -2.83 -25.49
N PHE A 80 -8.16 -1.76 -25.77
CA PHE A 80 -9.23 -1.77 -26.76
C PHE A 80 -8.70 -2.11 -28.15
N ILE A 81 -7.63 -1.44 -28.60
CA ILE A 81 -6.97 -1.67 -29.90
C ILE A 81 -6.46 -3.11 -30.00
N ALA A 82 -5.80 -3.62 -28.96
CA ALA A 82 -5.34 -5.00 -28.91
C ALA A 82 -6.51 -6.00 -28.94
N TYR A 83 -7.59 -5.72 -28.21
CA TYR A 83 -8.77 -6.60 -28.15
C TYR A 83 -9.54 -6.66 -29.47
N ILE A 84 -9.65 -5.54 -30.19
CA ILE A 84 -10.29 -5.54 -31.51
C ILE A 84 -9.40 -6.23 -32.55
N GLY A 85 -8.07 -6.11 -32.46
CA GLY A 85 -7.14 -6.72 -33.42
C GLY A 85 -7.57 -6.51 -34.88
N ASP A 86 -7.49 -7.57 -35.68
CA ASP A 86 -7.99 -7.61 -37.06
C ASP A 86 -9.47 -8.03 -37.18
N LYS A 87 -10.25 -8.02 -36.09
CA LYS A 87 -11.66 -8.46 -36.15
C LYS A 87 -12.43 -7.64 -37.19
N SER A 88 -13.06 -8.37 -38.12
CA SER A 88 -13.77 -7.81 -39.27
C SER A 88 -14.92 -6.90 -38.88
N TYR A 89 -15.58 -7.14 -37.74
CA TYR A 89 -16.65 -6.29 -37.23
C TYR A 89 -16.66 -6.18 -35.70
N SER A 90 -16.70 -4.94 -35.21
CA SER A 90 -16.99 -4.61 -33.82
C SER A 90 -17.77 -3.29 -33.80
N PRO A 91 -19.02 -3.26 -33.30
CA PRO A 91 -19.81 -2.03 -33.17
C PRO A 91 -19.04 -0.89 -32.48
N LEU A 92 -18.29 -1.23 -31.43
CA LEU A 92 -17.44 -0.27 -30.71
C LEU A 92 -16.30 0.28 -31.59
N ARG A 93 -15.76 -0.50 -32.54
CA ARG A 93 -14.72 -0.02 -33.46
C ARG A 93 -15.24 1.11 -34.35
N ASN A 94 -16.45 0.98 -34.88
CA ASN A 94 -17.06 2.02 -35.71
C ASN A 94 -17.41 3.25 -34.89
N LEU A 95 -18.01 3.05 -33.71
CA LEU A 95 -18.36 4.14 -32.79
C LEU A 95 -17.12 4.90 -32.29
N MET A 96 -16.01 4.24 -31.98
CA MET A 96 -14.79 4.92 -31.53
C MET A 96 -14.09 5.75 -32.63
N LYS A 97 -14.46 5.57 -33.90
CA LYS A 97 -14.02 6.46 -34.99
C LYS A 97 -14.79 7.77 -34.99
N ASP A 98 -16.05 7.75 -34.59
CA ASP A 98 -16.87 8.95 -34.40
C ASP A 98 -16.28 9.83 -33.30
N LYS A 99 -16.15 11.14 -33.59
CA LYS A 99 -15.48 12.08 -32.69
C LYS A 99 -16.29 12.30 -31.43
N THR A 100 -17.61 12.47 -31.55
CA THR A 100 -18.51 12.72 -30.43
C THR A 100 -18.54 11.53 -29.48
N PHE A 101 -18.70 10.31 -30.02
CA PHE A 101 -18.67 9.08 -29.21
C PHE A 101 -17.31 8.84 -28.54
N ARG A 102 -16.21 9.08 -29.25
CA ARG A 102 -14.86 8.95 -28.69
C ARG A 102 -14.66 9.93 -27.53
N ASN A 103 -15.00 11.20 -27.70
CA ASN A 103 -14.89 12.21 -26.64
C ASN A 103 -15.74 11.83 -25.42
N TYR A 104 -17.00 11.45 -25.64
CA TYR A 104 -17.87 10.97 -24.56
C TYR A 104 -17.26 9.78 -23.81
N THR A 105 -16.66 8.82 -24.53
CA THR A 105 -16.00 7.66 -23.92
C THR A 105 -14.82 8.09 -23.04
N LEU A 106 -13.99 9.02 -23.51
CA LEU A 106 -12.84 9.51 -22.76
C LEU A 106 -13.26 10.29 -21.51
N THR A 107 -14.23 11.22 -21.63
CA THR A 107 -14.80 11.94 -20.47
C THR A 107 -15.45 10.98 -19.47
N PHE A 108 -16.16 9.96 -19.94
CA PHE A 108 -16.74 8.93 -19.08
C PHE A 108 -15.66 8.15 -18.29
N LEU A 109 -14.58 7.75 -18.97
CA LEU A 109 -13.47 7.02 -18.36
C LEU A 109 -12.74 7.87 -17.31
N GLU A 110 -12.58 9.17 -17.58
CA GLU A 110 -11.98 10.14 -16.68
C GLU A 110 -12.84 10.39 -15.45
N ARG A 111 -14.15 10.64 -15.62
CA ARG A 111 -15.06 10.74 -14.46
C ARG A 111 -15.05 9.47 -13.61
N ASN A 112 -15.06 8.32 -14.28
CA ASN A 112 -14.96 7.04 -13.60
C ASN A 112 -13.61 6.84 -12.91
N PHE A 113 -12.55 7.51 -13.34
CA PHE A 113 -11.25 7.56 -12.66
C PHE A 113 -11.34 8.31 -11.35
N TYR A 114 -11.83 9.54 -11.37
CA TYR A 114 -11.94 10.35 -10.16
C TYR A 114 -12.87 9.73 -9.11
N ARG A 115 -13.99 9.13 -9.53
CA ARG A 115 -14.87 8.35 -8.62
C ARG A 115 -14.18 7.16 -7.95
N ASN A 116 -13.09 6.66 -8.52
CA ASN A 116 -12.32 5.54 -8.01
C ASN A 116 -10.84 5.93 -7.79
N LEU A 117 -10.58 7.21 -7.51
CA LEU A 117 -9.23 7.78 -7.52
C LEU A 117 -8.28 6.94 -6.68
N LEU A 118 -8.63 6.73 -5.41
CA LEU A 118 -7.85 5.94 -4.47
C LEU A 118 -7.55 4.53 -5.01
N ALA A 119 -8.57 3.79 -5.45
CA ALA A 119 -8.38 2.41 -5.90
C ALA A 119 -7.49 2.31 -7.17
N ARG A 120 -7.43 3.38 -7.97
CA ARG A 120 -6.67 3.47 -9.22
C ARG A 120 -5.24 3.96 -9.04
N THR A 121 -5.02 4.89 -8.12
CA THR A 121 -3.70 5.45 -7.86
C THR A 121 -2.95 4.75 -6.73
N ARG A 122 -3.67 4.05 -5.84
CA ARG A 122 -3.04 3.28 -4.75
C ARG A 122 -2.14 2.19 -5.33
N ILE A 123 -0.91 2.18 -4.83
CA ILE A 123 0.06 1.17 -5.21
C ILE A 123 -0.39 -0.18 -4.65
N LYS A 124 -0.33 -1.21 -5.50
CA LYS A 124 -0.75 -2.56 -5.16
C LYS A 124 0.51 -3.37 -4.86
N PRO A 125 0.73 -3.76 -3.60
CA PRO A 125 1.94 -4.46 -3.22
C PRO A 125 1.90 -5.89 -3.75
N ASN A 126 3.07 -6.54 -3.74
CA ASN A 126 3.15 -7.96 -4.01
C ASN A 126 2.19 -8.73 -3.08
N GLU A 127 1.54 -9.78 -3.60
CA GLU A 127 0.61 -10.62 -2.85
C GLU A 127 1.23 -11.19 -1.57
N SER A 128 2.56 -11.43 -1.55
CA SER A 128 3.29 -11.86 -0.36
C SER A 128 3.20 -10.88 0.81
N LEU A 129 2.89 -9.61 0.57
CA LEU A 129 2.78 -8.55 1.58
C LEU A 129 1.32 -8.19 1.90
N TRP A 130 0.35 -8.89 1.33
CA TRP A 130 -1.08 -8.66 1.63
C TRP A 130 -1.49 -9.23 2.99
N LYS A 131 -0.66 -10.12 3.54
CA LYS A 131 -0.84 -10.73 4.85
C LYS A 131 0.51 -10.76 5.54
N ILE A 132 0.63 -9.95 6.59
CA ILE A 132 1.85 -9.80 7.37
C ILE A 132 1.59 -10.31 8.78
N TRP A 133 2.58 -10.99 9.35
CA TRP A 133 2.57 -11.44 10.74
C TRP A 133 3.74 -10.81 11.49
N PHE A 134 3.50 -10.39 12.71
CA PHE A 134 4.49 -9.63 13.49
C PHE A 134 4.32 -9.87 14.99
N GLY A 135 5.35 -9.55 15.77
CA GLY A 135 5.36 -9.72 17.23
C GLY A 135 6.21 -10.89 17.75
N GLY A 136 6.19 -11.08 19.06
CA GLY A 136 7.23 -11.78 19.82
C GLY A 136 6.79 -13.08 20.47
N GLY A 137 7.54 -14.17 20.25
CA GLY A 137 7.24 -15.47 20.85
C GLY A 137 5.80 -15.92 20.57
N LYS A 138 4.99 -16.11 21.63
CA LYS A 138 3.56 -16.47 21.53
C LYS A 138 2.64 -15.28 21.28
N PHE A 139 3.11 -14.04 21.47
CA PHE A 139 2.30 -12.84 21.30
C PHE A 139 2.51 -12.25 19.90
N PHE A 140 1.69 -12.68 18.95
CA PHE A 140 1.80 -12.23 17.57
C PHE A 140 0.46 -11.87 16.95
N TRP A 141 0.55 -10.98 15.96
CA TRP A 141 -0.58 -10.30 15.37
C TRP A 141 -0.49 -10.37 13.85
N GLY A 142 -1.65 -10.38 13.19
CA GLY A 142 -1.74 -10.29 11.74
C GLY A 142 -2.18 -8.91 11.29
N LEU A 143 -1.51 -8.37 10.28
CA LEU A 143 -1.98 -7.22 9.51
C LEU A 143 -2.35 -7.72 8.11
N ILE A 144 -3.65 -7.70 7.81
CA ILE A 144 -4.22 -8.25 6.57
C ILE A 144 -5.04 -7.16 5.89
N ILE A 145 -4.84 -6.98 4.58
CA ILE A 145 -5.47 -5.88 3.83
C ILE A 145 -6.99 -5.93 3.90
N ALA A 146 -7.62 -7.08 3.72
CA ALA A 146 -9.06 -7.26 3.83
C ALA A 146 -9.34 -8.58 4.57
N PRO A 147 -9.26 -8.59 5.91
CA PRO A 147 -9.25 -9.82 6.67
C PRO A 147 -10.55 -10.60 6.54
N THR A 148 -10.45 -11.89 6.22
CA THR A 148 -11.55 -12.85 6.28
C THR A 148 -11.05 -14.18 6.83
N PHE A 149 -11.85 -14.83 7.65
CA PHE A 149 -11.54 -16.13 8.21
C PHE A 149 -12.30 -17.20 7.42
N ARG A 150 -11.57 -17.99 6.61
CA ARG A 150 -12.14 -19.03 5.76
C ARG A 150 -11.34 -20.32 5.96
N GLU A 151 -12.02 -21.45 6.06
CA GLU A 151 -11.37 -22.75 6.19
C GLU A 151 -10.34 -22.81 7.34
N LYS A 152 -10.65 -22.13 8.46
CA LYS A 152 -9.77 -22.00 9.65
C LYS A 152 -8.45 -21.27 9.40
N ILE A 153 -8.35 -20.51 8.32
CA ILE A 153 -7.17 -19.72 7.98
C ILE A 153 -7.57 -18.28 7.74
N TRP A 154 -6.78 -17.36 8.30
CA TRP A 154 -6.88 -15.95 7.96
C TRP A 154 -6.32 -15.68 6.58
N THR A 155 -7.17 -15.12 5.72
CA THR A 155 -6.86 -14.78 4.33
C THR A 155 -7.43 -13.41 3.98
N ASN A 156 -7.23 -13.00 2.73
CA ASN A 156 -7.77 -11.77 2.18
C ASN A 156 -9.07 -12.03 1.42
N ASP A 157 -10.07 -11.20 1.63
CA ASP A 157 -11.18 -11.09 0.69
C ASP A 157 -10.76 -10.23 -0.50
N VAL A 158 -10.32 -10.89 -1.57
CA VAL A 158 -9.84 -10.24 -2.81
C VAL A 158 -10.90 -9.33 -3.46
N SER A 159 -12.19 -9.55 -3.17
CA SER A 159 -13.26 -8.68 -3.67
C SER A 159 -13.35 -7.38 -2.89
N GLU A 160 -13.10 -7.42 -1.58
CA GLU A 160 -13.15 -6.26 -0.68
C GLU A 160 -11.86 -5.44 -0.67
N ILE A 161 -10.69 -6.05 -0.96
CA ILE A 161 -9.44 -5.29 -1.23
C ILE A 161 -9.67 -4.16 -2.24
N ARG A 162 -10.54 -4.41 -3.23
CA ARG A 162 -10.86 -3.46 -4.32
C ARG A 162 -11.66 -2.26 -3.84
N ARG A 163 -12.40 -2.43 -2.74
CA ARG A 163 -13.27 -1.41 -2.14
C ARG A 163 -12.63 -0.74 -0.93
N ALA A 164 -11.48 -1.24 -0.46
CA ALA A 164 -10.73 -0.65 0.63
C ALA A 164 -10.55 0.85 0.40
N ASN A 165 -10.97 1.64 1.37
CA ASN A 165 -10.94 3.10 1.39
C ASN A 165 -9.83 3.62 2.31
N TYR A 166 -8.74 2.85 2.44
CA TYR A 166 -7.52 3.15 3.19
C TYR A 166 -6.27 2.86 2.35
N MET A 167 -5.16 3.51 2.70
CA MET A 167 -3.83 3.17 2.19
C MET A 167 -3.28 1.98 2.95
N TYR A 168 -2.63 1.04 2.27
CA TYR A 168 -2.15 -0.18 2.93
C TYR A 168 -1.03 0.11 3.93
N TRP A 169 -0.96 -0.73 4.97
CA TRP A 169 0.05 -0.65 6.03
C TRP A 169 0.16 0.73 6.71
N THR A 170 -0.89 1.54 6.67
CA THR A 170 -0.98 2.79 7.43
C THR A 170 -1.68 2.55 8.76
N VAL A 171 -1.59 3.52 9.67
CA VAL A 171 -2.42 3.57 10.87
C VAL A 171 -3.90 3.52 10.50
N GLY A 172 -4.33 4.26 9.47
CA GLY A 172 -5.72 4.23 8.98
C GLY A 172 -6.17 2.84 8.53
N HIS A 173 -5.28 2.06 7.92
CA HIS A 173 -5.56 0.66 7.63
C HIS A 173 -5.80 -0.15 8.91
N VAL A 174 -4.91 -0.04 9.91
CA VAL A 174 -5.07 -0.76 11.19
C VAL A 174 -6.37 -0.35 11.89
N MET A 175 -6.74 0.93 11.84
CA MET A 175 -7.99 1.41 12.43
C MET A 175 -9.22 0.80 11.74
N GLU A 176 -9.19 0.66 10.41
CA GLU A 176 -10.32 0.11 9.66
C GLU A 176 -10.42 -1.42 9.82
N THR A 177 -9.30 -2.13 9.65
CA THR A 177 -9.29 -3.61 9.59
C THR A 177 -9.03 -4.27 10.94
N GLY A 178 -8.45 -3.54 11.89
CA GLY A 178 -7.94 -4.11 13.14
C GLY A 178 -6.70 -4.97 12.94
N LEU A 179 -6.22 -5.55 14.03
CA LEU A 179 -5.16 -6.54 14.02
C LEU A 179 -5.75 -7.92 14.28
N ILE A 180 -5.28 -8.92 13.54
CA ILE A 180 -5.72 -10.29 13.73
C ILE A 180 -5.06 -10.88 14.96
N ASP A 181 -5.90 -11.44 15.83
CA ASP A 181 -5.50 -12.30 16.93
C ASP A 181 -5.67 -13.76 16.47
N PRO A 182 -4.57 -14.43 16.08
CA PRO A 182 -4.62 -15.80 15.58
C PRO A 182 -4.91 -16.83 16.67
N GLU A 183 -4.61 -16.55 17.94
CA GLU A 183 -4.90 -17.48 19.04
C GLU A 183 -6.40 -17.55 19.30
N ASN A 184 -7.07 -16.40 19.28
CA ASN A 184 -8.51 -16.31 19.53
C ASN A 184 -9.37 -16.36 18.26
N ASN A 185 -8.76 -16.53 17.08
CA ASN A 185 -9.43 -16.45 15.77
C ASN A 185 -10.32 -15.20 15.64
N GLY A 186 -9.83 -14.07 16.13
CA GLY A 186 -10.55 -12.80 16.17
C GLY A 186 -9.79 -11.66 15.50
N SER A 187 -10.48 -10.53 15.32
CA SER A 187 -9.85 -9.25 15.02
C SER A 187 -9.95 -8.33 16.22
N TYR A 188 -8.82 -7.83 16.69
CA TYR A 188 -8.74 -6.76 17.67
C TYR A 188 -8.93 -5.41 16.97
N LYS A 189 -10.05 -4.74 17.25
CA LYS A 189 -10.44 -3.47 16.65
C LYS A 189 -10.09 -2.29 17.57
N PHE A 190 -9.93 -1.12 16.99
CA PHE A 190 -9.63 0.13 17.68
C PHE A 190 -10.68 1.17 17.31
N ASP A 191 -11.32 1.79 18.30
CA ASP A 191 -12.37 2.78 18.05
C ASP A 191 -11.76 4.17 17.80
N LYS A 192 -10.69 4.49 18.53
CA LYS A 192 -9.95 5.76 18.39
C LYS A 192 -8.45 5.53 18.37
N LEU A 193 -7.73 6.52 17.84
CA LEU A 193 -6.26 6.49 17.76
C LEU A 193 -5.62 6.18 19.11
N ASP A 194 -6.12 6.76 20.20
CA ASP A 194 -5.63 6.50 21.55
C ASP A 194 -5.66 5.03 21.95
N ASP A 195 -6.65 4.26 21.48
CA ASP A 195 -6.74 2.82 21.79
C ASP A 195 -5.59 2.06 21.13
N LEU A 196 -5.26 2.42 19.87
CA LEU A 196 -4.11 1.87 19.16
C LEU A 196 -2.80 2.28 19.82
N LEU A 197 -2.65 3.55 20.23
CA LEU A 197 -1.46 4.03 20.94
C LEU A 197 -1.28 3.32 22.30
N ASN A 198 -2.38 3.08 23.02
CA ASN A 198 -2.38 2.30 24.26
C ASN A 198 -2.00 0.84 24.01
N PHE A 199 -2.52 0.21 22.96
CA PHE A 199 -2.09 -1.13 22.56
C PHE A 199 -0.58 -1.18 22.27
N TYR A 200 -0.05 -0.18 21.55
CA TYR A 200 1.38 -0.04 21.28
C TYR A 200 2.22 0.01 22.56
N ARG A 201 1.80 0.81 23.55
CA ARG A 201 2.53 1.01 24.82
C ARG A 201 2.33 -0.12 25.83
N SER A 202 1.12 -0.63 25.96
CA SER A 202 0.74 -1.56 27.01
C SER A 202 0.92 -3.03 26.63
N ILE A 203 0.91 -3.32 25.31
CA ILE A 203 1.06 -4.67 24.79
C ILE A 203 2.40 -4.80 24.08
N LEU A 204 2.60 -4.15 22.92
CA LEU A 204 3.78 -4.37 22.08
C LEU A 204 5.10 -3.96 22.76
N LYS A 205 5.15 -2.75 23.33
CA LYS A 205 6.32 -2.28 24.09
C LYS A 205 6.62 -3.15 25.31
N ARG A 206 5.58 -3.65 25.99
CA ARG A 206 5.72 -4.41 27.24
C ARG A 206 6.30 -5.80 27.00
N VAL A 207 5.99 -6.42 25.86
CA VAL A 207 6.53 -7.75 25.51
C VAL A 207 7.97 -7.71 24.98
N SER A 208 8.45 -6.54 24.53
CA SER A 208 9.85 -6.38 24.13
C SER A 208 10.80 -6.51 25.34
N ASN A 209 11.90 -7.22 25.13
CA ASN A 209 12.99 -7.33 26.11
C ASN A 209 14.13 -6.33 25.85
N SER A 210 14.10 -5.63 24.71
CA SER A 210 15.12 -4.65 24.33
C SER A 210 14.77 -3.27 24.86
N GLN A 211 15.69 -2.64 25.60
CA GLN A 211 15.51 -1.26 26.04
C GLN A 211 15.47 -0.30 24.84
N TYR A 212 16.26 -0.58 23.79
CA TYR A 212 16.30 0.23 22.57
C TYR A 212 14.95 0.21 21.84
N GLU A 213 14.35 -0.97 21.68
CA GLU A 213 13.02 -1.08 21.08
C GLU A 213 11.96 -0.33 21.88
N LYS A 214 12.00 -0.43 23.22
CA LYS A 214 11.07 0.27 24.12
C LYS A 214 11.08 1.79 23.92
N GLU A 215 12.25 2.36 23.71
CA GLU A 215 12.39 3.79 23.42
C GLU A 215 11.85 4.15 22.04
N ILE A 216 12.06 3.30 21.03
CA ILE A 216 11.47 3.49 19.69
C ILE A 216 9.94 3.44 19.74
N PHE A 217 9.35 2.55 20.53
CA PHE A 217 7.90 2.52 20.76
C PHE A 217 7.39 3.87 21.30
N ASP A 218 8.11 4.50 22.23
CA ASP A 218 7.71 5.81 22.77
C ASP A 218 7.83 6.92 21.74
N HIS A 219 8.93 6.94 20.98
CA HIS A 219 9.15 7.92 19.92
C HIS A 219 8.12 7.80 18.79
N TYR A 220 7.74 6.58 18.40
CA TYR A 220 6.70 6.38 17.39
C TYR A 220 5.33 6.88 17.86
N VAL A 221 4.98 6.63 19.12
CA VAL A 221 3.72 7.17 19.67
C VAL A 221 3.74 8.69 19.70
N GLU A 222 4.86 9.31 20.06
CA GLU A 222 4.99 10.77 20.05
C GLU A 222 4.92 11.35 18.64
N TYR A 223 5.57 10.67 17.68
CA TYR A 223 5.47 11.01 16.26
C TYR A 223 4.02 11.04 15.77
N LEU A 224 3.23 10.00 16.08
CA LEU A 224 1.82 9.96 15.68
C LEU A 224 0.98 11.06 16.36
N LYS A 225 1.26 11.38 17.63
CA LYS A 225 0.57 12.47 18.34
C LYS A 225 0.85 13.84 17.75
N CYS A 226 2.03 14.03 17.18
CA CYS A 226 2.44 15.27 16.54
C CYS A 226 2.12 15.32 15.04
N SER A 227 1.65 14.23 14.43
CA SER A 227 1.27 14.21 13.01
C SER A 227 -0.06 14.93 12.81
N GLU A 228 -0.15 15.76 11.77
CA GLU A 228 -1.39 16.43 11.37
C GLU A 228 -2.42 15.44 10.81
N ASP A 229 -1.94 14.33 10.21
CA ASP A 229 -2.76 13.26 9.67
C ASP A 229 -2.17 11.89 10.07
N PRO A 230 -2.35 11.47 11.34
CA PRO A 230 -1.77 10.24 11.84
C PRO A 230 -2.29 9.00 11.12
N PHE A 231 -3.47 9.06 10.48
CA PHE A 231 -4.06 7.92 9.79
C PHE A 231 -3.41 7.64 8.44
N SER A 232 -2.80 8.63 7.78
CA SER A 232 -2.01 8.39 6.57
C SER A 232 -0.58 7.96 6.87
N GLU A 233 -0.12 8.04 8.11
CA GLU A 233 1.22 7.59 8.48
C GLU A 233 1.37 6.07 8.36
N PRO A 234 2.53 5.57 7.89
CA PRO A 234 2.83 4.15 7.92
C PRO A 234 2.73 3.60 9.35
N PHE A 235 2.11 2.43 9.46
CA PHE A 235 2.12 1.63 10.66
C PHE A 235 3.53 1.07 10.86
N LEU A 236 4.17 1.40 11.98
CA LEU A 236 5.43 0.79 12.34
C LEU A 236 5.15 -0.67 12.72
N ILE A 237 5.83 -1.63 12.09
CA ILE A 237 5.57 -3.06 12.32
C ILE A 237 6.70 -3.62 13.18
N PRO A 238 6.48 -3.98 14.45
CA PRO A 238 7.53 -4.55 15.29
C PRO A 238 7.68 -6.06 15.08
N GLU A 239 8.90 -6.57 15.10
CA GLU A 239 9.20 -8.01 15.02
C GLU A 239 8.55 -8.70 13.80
N LEU A 240 8.77 -8.17 12.59
CA LEU A 240 8.21 -8.72 11.35
C LEU A 240 8.65 -10.18 11.14
N ARG A 241 7.68 -11.09 10.98
CA ARG A 241 7.91 -12.53 10.85
C ARG A 241 8.09 -12.95 9.40
N TYR A 242 9.27 -13.49 9.10
CA TYR A 242 9.66 -13.90 7.75
C TYR A 242 8.79 -15.05 7.18
N ALA A 243 8.45 -16.08 7.98
CA ALA A 243 7.73 -17.28 7.54
C ALA A 243 6.22 -17.27 7.91
N GLY A 244 5.68 -16.12 8.30
CA GLY A 244 4.28 -16.01 8.70
C GLY A 244 3.98 -16.60 10.08
N LEU A 245 3.10 -17.61 10.16
CA LEU A 245 2.53 -18.16 11.40
C LEU A 245 3.34 -19.30 12.04
N GLU A 246 4.33 -19.87 11.35
CA GLU A 246 5.05 -21.04 11.85
C GLU A 246 5.85 -20.74 13.11
N VAL A 247 5.69 -21.54 14.16
CA VAL A 247 6.22 -21.29 15.51
C VAL A 247 7.74 -21.08 15.54
N ASP A 248 8.49 -21.77 14.68
CA ASP A 248 9.93 -21.60 14.51
C ASP A 248 10.19 -20.52 13.45
N HIS A 249 10.08 -19.26 13.86
CA HIS A 249 10.45 -18.15 12.99
C HIS A 249 11.95 -18.15 12.71
N GLU A 250 12.30 -18.38 11.44
CA GLU A 250 13.68 -18.40 10.99
C GLU A 250 14.41 -17.08 11.30
N HIS A 251 13.75 -15.93 11.04
CA HIS A 251 14.26 -14.58 11.29
C HIS A 251 13.14 -13.59 11.62
N ARG A 252 13.47 -12.53 12.38
CA ARG A 252 12.60 -11.39 12.69
C ARG A 252 13.39 -10.08 12.54
N LEU A 253 12.74 -9.04 12.00
CA LEU A 253 13.24 -7.66 11.99
C LEU A 253 12.65 -6.91 13.18
N ASP A 254 13.47 -6.21 13.96
CA ASP A 254 13.01 -5.51 15.17
C ASP A 254 11.90 -4.51 14.85
N PHE A 255 12.08 -3.73 13.77
CA PHE A 255 10.99 -2.98 13.16
C PHE A 255 11.01 -3.06 11.64
N THR A 256 9.86 -2.84 11.02
CA THR A 256 9.71 -2.68 9.57
C THR A 256 8.75 -1.54 9.27
N ILE A 257 9.10 -0.74 8.27
CA ILE A 257 8.24 0.26 7.67
C ILE A 257 7.95 -0.19 6.23
N LEU A 258 6.66 -0.35 5.94
CA LEU A 258 6.17 -0.53 4.57
C LEU A 258 5.44 0.75 4.18
N ASN A 259 6.14 1.66 3.53
CA ASN A 259 5.58 2.97 3.21
C ASN A 259 4.73 2.88 1.94
N SER A 260 3.40 2.93 2.07
CA SER A 260 2.48 2.86 0.91
C SER A 260 2.55 4.06 -0.02
N HIS A 261 3.15 5.16 0.40
CA HIS A 261 3.28 6.37 -0.41
C HIS A 261 4.45 6.24 -1.40
N THR A 262 5.58 5.69 -0.96
CA THR A 262 6.78 5.54 -1.80
C THR A 262 7.07 4.12 -2.26
N MET A 263 6.47 3.12 -1.60
CA MET A 263 6.81 1.69 -1.66
C MET A 263 8.19 1.33 -1.13
N ASP A 264 8.80 2.24 -0.37
CA ASP A 264 10.01 1.87 0.37
C ASP A 264 9.65 0.85 1.45
N MET A 265 10.36 -0.27 1.42
CA MET A 265 10.22 -1.37 2.36
C MET A 265 11.52 -1.49 3.13
N ILE A 266 11.54 -0.94 4.34
CA ILE A 266 12.77 -0.80 5.14
C ILE A 266 12.61 -1.54 6.46
N GLY A 267 13.52 -2.47 6.73
CA GLY A 267 13.68 -3.14 8.01
C GLY A 267 14.74 -2.45 8.86
N PHE A 268 14.57 -2.47 10.17
CA PHE A 268 15.51 -1.92 11.15
C PHE A 268 15.89 -2.99 12.16
N GLU A 269 17.19 -3.06 12.44
CA GLU A 269 17.79 -3.99 13.41
C GLU A 269 18.65 -3.21 14.42
N PHE A 270 18.48 -3.48 15.71
CA PHE A 270 19.36 -2.99 16.77
C PHE A 270 20.34 -4.11 17.11
N SER A 271 21.59 -3.95 16.68
CA SER A 271 22.59 -5.01 16.78
C SER A 271 23.75 -4.62 17.70
N PRO A 272 23.53 -4.54 19.02
CA PRO A 272 24.63 -4.28 19.95
C PRO A 272 25.63 -5.45 19.92
N HIS A 273 26.92 -5.15 19.92
CA HIS A 273 27.99 -6.14 19.85
C HIS A 273 27.88 -7.16 20.99
N SER A 274 27.44 -6.72 22.18
CA SER A 274 27.30 -7.55 23.37
C SER A 274 26.32 -8.72 23.23
N THR A 275 25.40 -8.70 22.25
CA THR A 275 24.49 -9.82 21.97
C THR A 275 24.81 -10.49 20.64
N HIS A 276 25.04 -9.72 19.56
CA HIS A 276 25.18 -10.29 18.21
C HIS A 276 26.58 -10.85 17.93
N MET A 277 27.61 -10.24 18.51
CA MET A 277 29.02 -10.56 18.24
C MET A 277 29.78 -11.05 19.47
N SER A 278 29.09 -11.26 20.60
CA SER A 278 29.71 -11.75 21.83
C SER A 278 30.42 -13.10 21.61
N VAL A 279 31.66 -13.26 22.06
CA VAL A 279 32.37 -14.56 21.97
C VAL A 279 32.40 -15.20 23.36
N SER A 280 31.72 -16.34 23.50
CA SER A 280 31.69 -17.05 24.78
C SER A 280 33.07 -17.61 25.13
N LYS A 281 33.48 -17.48 26.41
CA LYS A 281 34.76 -18.02 26.92
C LYS A 281 35.98 -17.53 26.12
N ILE A 282 35.99 -16.25 25.75
CA ILE A 282 37.05 -15.66 24.91
C ILE A 282 38.47 -15.86 25.49
N LYS A 283 38.60 -15.90 26.82
CA LYS A 283 39.88 -16.12 27.52
C LYS A 283 40.49 -17.51 27.25
N ASP A 284 39.66 -18.48 26.87
CA ASP A 284 40.06 -19.87 26.67
C ASP A 284 40.29 -20.20 25.18
N LYS A 285 40.19 -19.21 24.28
CA LYS A 285 40.23 -19.40 22.82
C LYS A 285 41.48 -18.78 22.20
N LEU A 286 42.03 -19.44 21.17
CA LEU A 286 43.06 -18.84 20.33
C LEU A 286 42.43 -17.79 19.42
N GLN A 287 43.23 -16.81 18.98
CA GLN A 287 42.76 -15.77 18.05
C GLN A 287 42.13 -16.35 16.78
N LYS A 288 42.64 -17.48 16.29
CA LYS A 288 42.07 -18.19 15.13
C LYS A 288 40.63 -18.65 15.39
N ASP A 289 40.35 -19.16 16.58
CA ASP A 289 39.01 -19.67 16.95
C ASP A 289 38.04 -18.52 17.15
N VAL A 290 38.50 -17.42 17.77
CA VAL A 290 37.74 -16.18 17.91
C VAL A 290 37.37 -15.63 16.53
N ASN A 291 38.33 -15.52 15.61
CA ASN A 291 38.08 -15.01 14.25
C ASN A 291 37.11 -15.93 13.47
N SER A 292 37.24 -17.25 13.64
CA SER A 292 36.35 -18.22 13.01
C SER A 292 34.90 -18.04 13.49
N GLU A 293 34.69 -17.92 14.81
CA GLU A 293 33.36 -17.73 15.38
C GLU A 293 32.72 -16.40 14.96
N LEU A 294 33.50 -15.31 14.97
CA LEU A 294 33.04 -14.01 14.50
C LEU A 294 32.67 -14.04 13.01
N SER A 295 33.45 -14.73 12.19
CA SER A 295 33.15 -14.91 10.76
C SER A 295 31.84 -15.66 10.53
N ILE A 296 31.59 -16.73 11.30
CA ILE A 296 30.33 -17.48 11.25
C ILE A 296 29.14 -16.59 11.64
N LYS A 297 29.26 -15.81 12.72
CA LYS A 297 28.22 -14.88 13.18
C LYS A 297 27.94 -13.79 12.15
N TRP A 298 29.00 -13.16 11.63
CA TRP A 298 28.89 -12.17 10.57
C TRP A 298 28.17 -12.72 9.33
N ASN A 299 28.56 -13.92 8.88
CA ASN A 299 27.93 -14.56 7.73
C ASN A 299 26.43 -14.82 7.99
N LYS A 300 26.06 -15.24 9.20
CA LYS A 300 24.65 -15.44 9.57
C LYS A 300 23.84 -14.13 9.46
N GLU A 301 24.36 -13.02 9.97
CA GLU A 301 23.71 -11.70 9.87
C GLU A 301 23.58 -11.23 8.40
N MET A 302 24.63 -11.43 7.59
CA MET A 302 24.58 -11.08 6.16
C MET A 302 23.59 -11.94 5.37
N MET A 303 23.52 -13.24 5.66
CA MET A 303 22.53 -14.12 5.03
C MET A 303 21.11 -13.70 5.39
N LYS A 304 20.83 -13.36 6.66
CA LYS A 304 19.53 -12.84 7.11
C LYS A 304 19.14 -11.60 6.28
N ARG A 305 20.02 -10.60 6.20
CA ARG A 305 19.79 -9.37 5.43
C ARG A 305 19.53 -9.64 3.94
N ASN A 306 20.37 -10.47 3.31
CA ASN A 306 20.20 -10.84 1.91
C ASN A 306 18.86 -11.53 1.66
N LYS A 307 18.42 -12.38 2.59
CA LYS A 307 17.18 -13.13 2.51
C LYS A 307 15.94 -12.21 2.59
N TYR A 308 15.95 -11.21 3.46
CA TYR A 308 14.89 -10.19 3.50
C TYR A 308 14.78 -9.41 2.20
N PHE A 309 15.91 -9.00 1.64
CA PHE A 309 15.93 -8.31 0.36
C PHE A 309 15.45 -9.20 -0.78
N SER A 310 15.95 -10.44 -0.89
CA SER A 310 15.61 -11.33 -2.00
C SER A 310 14.13 -11.74 -2.03
N ASN A 311 13.52 -11.94 -0.86
CA ASN A 311 12.18 -12.51 -0.77
C ASN A 311 11.07 -11.46 -0.63
N PHE A 312 11.37 -10.32 -0.01
CA PHE A 312 10.39 -9.28 0.26
C PHE A 312 10.74 -7.93 -0.37
N GLY A 313 11.94 -7.78 -0.94
CA GLY A 313 12.46 -6.47 -1.36
C GLY A 313 12.77 -5.55 -0.18
N ILE A 314 12.83 -6.08 1.05
CA ILE A 314 13.06 -5.28 2.25
C ILE A 314 14.55 -4.97 2.38
N THR A 315 14.91 -3.69 2.37
CA THR A 315 16.27 -3.24 2.67
C THR A 315 16.42 -3.08 4.17
N THR A 316 17.51 -3.59 4.75
CA THR A 316 17.75 -3.51 6.20
C THR A 316 18.75 -2.40 6.56
N VAL A 317 18.38 -1.55 7.51
CA VAL A 317 19.26 -0.64 8.23
C VAL A 317 19.62 -1.27 9.58
N THR A 318 20.91 -1.33 9.89
CA THR A 318 21.39 -1.90 11.16
C THR A 318 22.02 -0.80 12.00
N PHE A 319 21.52 -0.63 13.22
CA PHE A 319 22.09 0.27 14.22
C PHE A 319 23.06 -0.48 15.11
N THR A 320 24.33 -0.05 15.11
CA THR A 320 25.40 -0.64 15.93
C THR A 320 25.54 0.09 17.27
N ASP A 321 26.42 -0.38 18.16
CA ASP A 321 26.58 0.18 19.51
C ASP A 321 26.69 1.70 19.54
N ASP A 322 27.47 2.30 18.64
CA ASP A 322 27.64 3.76 18.56
C ASP A 322 26.33 4.49 18.25
N ASN A 323 25.47 3.89 17.40
CA ASN A 323 24.15 4.45 17.13
C ASN A 323 23.22 4.32 18.34
N LEU A 324 23.28 3.18 19.03
CA LEU A 324 22.42 2.85 20.17
C LEU A 324 22.67 3.73 21.41
N LEU A 325 23.78 4.47 21.44
CA LEU A 325 24.02 5.52 22.44
C LEU A 325 23.05 6.71 22.30
N ASN A 326 22.42 6.89 21.13
CA ASN A 326 21.48 7.96 20.86
C ASN A 326 20.27 7.45 20.06
N ILE A 327 19.35 6.79 20.77
CA ILE A 327 18.10 6.27 20.21
C ILE A 327 17.24 7.34 19.52
N PRO A 328 17.14 8.59 20.00
CA PRO A 328 16.47 9.65 19.24
C PRO A 328 16.99 9.80 17.81
N ASN A 329 18.31 9.70 17.58
CA ASN A 329 18.89 9.79 16.24
C ASN A 329 18.58 8.54 15.38
N CYS A 330 18.53 7.35 15.98
CA CYS A 330 18.02 6.15 15.31
C CYS A 330 16.57 6.37 14.87
N PHE A 331 15.74 6.95 15.74
CA PHE A 331 14.35 7.23 15.40
C PHE A 331 14.21 8.31 14.31
N GLU A 332 15.03 9.36 14.29
CA GLU A 332 15.01 10.34 13.19
C GLU A 332 15.29 9.69 11.83
N THR A 333 16.16 8.67 11.79
CA THR A 333 16.38 7.86 10.59
C THR A 333 15.11 7.09 10.20
N MET A 334 14.42 6.46 11.15
CA MET A 334 13.16 5.76 10.89
C MET A 334 12.04 6.72 10.45
N LYS A 335 11.96 7.88 11.11
CA LYS A 335 11.01 8.95 10.84
C LYS A 335 11.14 9.50 9.43
N HIS A 336 12.36 9.62 8.90
CA HIS A 336 12.55 9.93 7.49
C HIS A 336 11.74 8.99 6.59
N TYR A 337 11.81 7.67 6.82
CA TYR A 337 11.06 6.70 6.04
C TYR A 337 9.56 6.67 6.36
N LEU A 338 9.14 6.98 7.60
CA LEU A 338 7.73 7.14 7.96
C LEU A 338 7.10 8.33 7.21
N SER A 339 7.80 9.47 7.18
CA SER A 339 7.26 10.74 6.68
C SER A 339 7.53 10.99 5.21
N THR A 340 8.38 10.19 4.55
CA THR A 340 8.65 10.38 3.12
C THR A 340 7.37 10.16 2.31
N ARG A 341 7.16 11.07 1.36
CA ARG A 341 6.09 11.02 0.36
C ARG A 341 6.73 11.22 -1.03
N PRO A 342 6.09 10.77 -2.13
CA PRO A 342 6.57 11.02 -3.48
C PRO A 342 6.84 12.52 -3.71
N LYS A 343 8.01 12.85 -4.24
CA LYS A 343 8.38 14.23 -4.58
C LYS A 343 7.53 14.82 -5.69
N THR A 344 6.88 13.97 -6.49
CA THR A 344 5.97 14.35 -7.57
C THR A 344 4.52 14.11 -7.16
N LYS A 345 3.92 15.08 -6.47
CA LYS A 345 2.51 15.38 -6.77
C LYS A 345 2.55 16.07 -8.13
N VAL A 346 2.14 15.37 -9.20
CA VAL A 346 1.82 16.07 -10.44
C VAL A 346 0.65 16.98 -10.09
N ASN A 347 0.93 18.27 -9.91
CA ASN A 347 -0.07 19.25 -9.56
C ASN A 347 -0.94 19.46 -10.80
N LEU A 348 -2.23 19.13 -10.66
CA LEU A 348 -3.22 19.23 -11.73
C LEU A 348 -3.28 20.66 -12.27
N ASP A 349 -3.27 21.66 -11.39
CA ASP A 349 -3.27 23.08 -11.77
C ASP A 349 -2.00 23.47 -12.53
N GLU A 350 -0.86 22.90 -12.16
CA GLU A 350 0.43 23.14 -12.83
C GLU A 350 0.50 22.46 -14.21
N GLN A 351 -0.20 21.34 -14.41
CA GLN A 351 -0.35 20.71 -15.72
C GLN A 351 -1.40 21.40 -16.60
N ILE A 352 -2.49 21.90 -16.01
CA ILE A 352 -3.49 22.72 -16.70
C ILE A 352 -2.84 24.02 -17.21
N ALA A 353 -2.09 24.72 -16.36
CA ALA A 353 -1.36 25.93 -16.75
C ALA A 353 -0.31 25.67 -17.85
N ARG A 354 0.31 24.48 -17.90
CA ARG A 354 1.21 24.10 -19.00
C ARG A 354 0.48 23.81 -20.30
N LEU A 355 -0.73 23.25 -20.23
CA LEU A 355 -1.58 22.99 -21.40
C LEU A 355 -2.12 24.28 -22.02
N GLU A 356 -2.45 25.28 -21.20
CA GLU A 356 -2.93 26.60 -21.65
C GLU A 356 -1.84 27.46 -22.31
N ASN A 357 -0.57 27.10 -22.11
CA ASN A 357 0.60 27.79 -22.66
C ASN A 357 1.27 27.03 -23.83
N ILE A 358 0.62 25.99 -24.36
CA ILE A 358 0.90 25.33 -25.64
C ILE A 358 -0.22 25.69 -26.60
#